data_AF-R6WVE7-F1
#
_entry.id   AF-R6WVE7-F1
#
_cell.length_a   1.000
_cell.length_b   1.000
_cell.length_c   1.000
_cell.angle_alpha   90.00
_cell.angle_beta   90.00
_cell.angle_gamma   90.00
#
_symmetry.space_group_name_H-M   'P 1'
#
loop_
_entity.id
_entity.type
_entity.pdbx_description
1 polymer ?
#
loop_
_entity_poly.entity_id
_entity_poly.type
_entity_poly.pdbx_seq_one_letter_code
_entity_poly.pdbx_strand_id
1 'polypeptide(L)' 'MMFGSIVVSGMQMIANCGYNTRNVTIASLALSIGIGFTQTPAIFKIFPDLIKNVFAENCVAVVFIVAMVLNIILPKEEEE' A
#
# COMPACT_ATOMS: atom_id res chain seq x y z
N MET A 1 18.59 -3.35 -12.99
CA MET A 1 18.17 -2.02 -13.50
C MET A 1 16.65 -1.84 -13.50
N MET A 2 15.88 -2.75 -14.10
CA MET A 2 14.41 -2.58 -14.24
C MET A 2 13.63 -2.46 -12.92
N PHE A 3 13.91 -3.30 -11.92
CA PHE A 3 13.24 -3.17 -10.61
C PHE A 3 13.62 -1.87 -9.88
N GLY A 4 14.87 -1.42 -10.02
CA GLY A 4 15.32 -0.14 -9.45
C GLY A 4 14.59 1.05 -10.05
N SER A 5 14.42 1.07 -11.38
CA SER A 5 13.67 2.15 -12.06
C SER A 5 12.18 2.16 -11.68
N ILE A 6 11.57 1.00 -11.41
CA ILE A 6 10.17 0.93 -10.93
C ILE A 6 10.05 1.54 -9.54
N VAL A 7 10.95 1.20 -8.62
CA VAL A 7 10.95 1.76 -7.26
C VAL A 7 11.16 3.27 -7.28
N VAL A 8 12.12 3.77 -8.07
CA VAL A 8 12.38 5.21 -8.20
C VAL A 8 11.17 5.93 -8.80
N SER A 9 10.55 5.37 -9.85
CA SER A 9 9.33 5.93 -10.45
C SER A 9 8.18 5.97 -9.46
N GLY A 10 8.01 4.93 -8.64
CA GLY A 10 7.02 4.89 -7.56
C GLY A 10 7.25 5.95 -6.49
N MET A 11 8.50 6.14 -6.05
CA MET A 11 8.83 7.22 -5.11
C MET A 11 8.56 8.60 -5.70
N GLN A 12 8.84 8.80 -7.00
CA GLN A 12 8.59 10.06 -7.67
C GLN A 12 7.09 10.35 -7.83
N MET A 13 6.26 9.33 -8.05
CA MET A 13 4.79 9.47 -8.03
C MET A 13 4.28 9.91 -6.65
N ILE A 14 4.83 9.35 -5.57
CA ILE A 14 4.48 9.77 -4.19
C ILE A 14 4.91 11.22 -3.95
N ALA A 15 6.13 11.59 -4.37
CA ALA A 15 6.64 12.96 -4.25
C ALA A 15 5.78 13.99 -4.97
N ASN A 16 5.27 13.65 -6.16
CA ASN A 16 4.39 14.52 -6.95
C ASN A 16 3.03 14.78 -6.28
N CYS A 17 2.58 13.91 -5.37
CA CYS A 17 1.34 14.13 -4.61
C CYS A 17 1.53 15.11 -3.44
N GLY A 18 2.76 15.56 -3.15
CA GLY A 18 3.08 16.42 -2.01
C GLY A 18 3.30 15.63 -0.71
N TYR A 19 4.33 16.04 0.04
CA TYR A 19 4.70 15.44 1.32
C TYR A 19 3.92 16.07 2.48
N ASN A 20 2.60 15.89 2.48
CA ASN A 20 1.79 16.24 3.63
C ASN A 20 1.78 15.08 4.66
N THR A 21 1.58 15.39 5.94
CA THR A 21 1.48 14.41 7.03
C THR A 21 0.54 13.27 6.66
N ARG A 22 -0.66 13.61 6.15
CA ARG A 22 -1.62 12.65 5.59
C ARG A 22 -1.03 11.71 4.53
N ASN A 23 -0.39 12.25 3.49
CA ASN A 23 0.13 11.44 2.37
C ASN A 23 1.29 10.54 2.81
N VAL A 24 2.17 11.04 3.68
CA VAL A 24 3.27 10.27 4.25
C VAL A 24 2.74 9.15 5.14
N THR A 25 1.70 9.41 5.95
CA THR A 25 1.04 8.39 6.76
C THR A 25 0.37 7.31 5.90
N ILE A 26 -0.35 7.68 4.84
CA ILE A 26 -0.96 6.72 3.91
C ILE A 26 0.13 5.84 3.27
N ALA A 27 1.19 6.45 2.74
CA ALA A 27 2.28 5.73 2.07
C ALA A 27 3.02 4.78 3.03
N SER A 28 3.40 5.26 4.21
CA SER A 28 4.13 4.46 5.19
C SER A 28 3.30 3.30 5.76
N LEU A 29 2.02 3.53 6.08
CA LEU A 29 1.13 2.47 6.57
C LEU A 29 0.84 1.43 5.50
N ALA A 30 0.49 1.87 4.28
CA ALA A 30 0.17 0.95 3.19
C ALA A 30 1.37 0.06 2.82
N LEU A 31 2.57 0.65 2.76
CA LEU A 31 3.81 -0.10 2.50
C LEU A 31 4.13 -1.07 3.66
N SER A 32 4.03 -0.61 4.91
CA SER A 32 4.30 -1.46 6.09
C SER A 32 3.35 -2.66 6.15
N ILE A 33 2.06 -2.44 5.87
CA ILE A 33 1.05 -3.48 5.85
C ILE A 33 1.31 -4.44 4.67
N GLY A 34 1.44 -3.94 3.45
CA GLY A 34 1.64 -4.84 2.29
C GLY A 34 2.90 -5.69 2.39
N ILE A 35 4.01 -5.11 2.86
CA ILE A 35 5.26 -5.84 3.09
C ILE A 35 5.12 -6.82 4.27
N GLY A 36 4.46 -6.43 5.35
CA GLY A 36 4.25 -7.27 6.53
C GLY A 36 3.38 -8.50 6.24
N PHE A 37 2.31 -8.32 5.46
CA PHE A 37 1.41 -9.41 5.08
C PHE A 37 2.07 -10.40 4.11
N THR A 38 2.95 -9.94 3.20
CA THR A 38 3.74 -10.86 2.37
C THR A 38 4.68 -11.76 3.15
N GLN A 39 5.17 -11.31 4.32
CA GLN A 39 6.05 -12.12 5.17
C GLN A 39 5.29 -13.20 5.95
N THR A 40 3.96 -13.05 6.12
CA THR A 40 3.15 -14.00 6.89
C THR A 40 1.90 -14.47 6.11
N PRO A 41 2.09 -15.22 5.01
CA PRO A 41 0.97 -15.70 4.18
C PRO A 41 0.06 -16.70 4.92
N ALA A 42 0.51 -17.25 6.04
CA ALA A 42 -0.23 -18.19 6.87
C ALA A 42 -1.51 -17.58 7.49
N ILE A 43 -1.59 -16.25 7.63
CA ILE A 43 -2.75 -15.54 8.19
C ILE A 43 -4.00 -15.74 7.31
N PHE A 44 -3.82 -15.92 5.99
CA PHE A 44 -4.94 -16.11 5.05
C PHE A 44 -5.39 -17.58 4.88
N LYS A 45 -4.87 -18.52 5.68
CA LYS A 45 -5.23 -19.96 5.56
C LYS A 45 -6.70 -20.27 5.86
N ILE A 46 -7.37 -19.42 6.63
CA ILE A 46 -8.78 -19.59 7.04
C ILE A 46 -9.75 -18.95 6.03
N PHE A 47 -9.23 -18.11 5.13
CA PHE A 47 -10.04 -17.39 4.14
C PHE A 47 -10.25 -18.22 2.85
N PRO A 48 -11.37 -18.00 2.14
CA PRO A 48 -11.66 -18.65 0.86
C PRO A 48 -10.57 -18.37 -0.18
N ASP A 49 -10.37 -19.31 -1.12
CA ASP A 49 -9.27 -19.29 -2.08
C ASP A 49 -9.16 -17.98 -2.89
N LEU A 50 -10.28 -17.31 -3.15
CA LEU A 50 -10.30 -16.04 -3.86
C LEU A 50 -9.60 -14.91 -3.09
N ILE A 51 -9.81 -14.81 -1.78
CA ILE A 51 -9.14 -13.83 -0.92
C ILE A 51 -7.68 -14.24 -0.73
N LYS A 52 -7.42 -15.54 -0.61
CA LYS A 52 -6.06 -16.05 -0.45
C LYS A 52 -5.20 -15.75 -1.68
N ASN A 53 -5.71 -15.93 -2.89
CA ASN A 53 -4.96 -15.62 -4.12
C ASN A 53 -4.72 -14.11 -4.27
N VAL A 54 -5.71 -13.27 -3.95
CA VAL A 54 -5.56 -11.81 -4.07
C VAL A 54 -4.62 -11.25 -3.00
N PHE A 55 -4.71 -11.71 -1.76
CA PHE A 55 -3.97 -11.12 -0.64
C PHE A 55 -2.66 -11.84 -0.28
N ALA A 56 -2.55 -13.15 -0.50
CA ALA A 56 -1.34 -13.91 -0.19
C ALA A 56 -0.37 -13.98 -1.38
N GLU A 57 -0.88 -14.04 -2.62
CA GLU A 57 -0.02 -14.12 -3.81
C GLU A 57 0.31 -12.76 -4.42
N ASN A 58 -0.42 -11.69 -4.05
CA ASN A 58 -0.30 -10.39 -4.70
C ASN A 58 -0.07 -9.24 -3.70
N CYS A 59 1.20 -9.04 -3.32
CA CYS A 59 1.66 -7.95 -2.43
C CYS A 59 1.11 -6.58 -2.82
N VAL A 60 1.17 -6.28 -4.13
CA VAL A 60 0.83 -4.96 -4.66
C VAL A 60 -0.66 -4.66 -4.50
N ALA A 61 -1.52 -5.67 -4.66
CA ALA A 61 -2.96 -5.53 -4.46
C ALA A 61 -3.29 -5.14 -3.01
N VAL A 62 -2.60 -5.73 -2.03
CA VAL A 62 -2.79 -5.42 -0.60
C VAL A 62 -2.37 -3.98 -0.31
N VAL A 63 -1.19 -3.56 -0.76
CA VAL A 63 -0.72 -2.17 -0.61
C VAL A 63 -1.73 -1.20 -1.20
N PHE A 64 -2.25 -1.49 -2.40
CA PHE A 64 -3.20 -0.64 -3.10
C PHE A 64 -4.53 -0.51 -2.36
N ILE A 65 -5.12 -1.63 -1.93
CA ILE A 65 -6.40 -1.63 -1.20
C ILE A 65 -6.26 -0.84 0.11
N VAL A 66 -5.18 -1.08 0.85
CA VAL A 66 -4.92 -0.39 2.13
C VAL A 66 -4.72 1.11 1.90
N ALA A 67 -3.92 1.50 0.89
CA ALA A 67 -3.73 2.90 0.54
C ALA A 67 -5.03 3.58 0.12
N MET A 68 -5.86 2.92 -0.68
CA MET A 68 -7.16 3.43 -1.12
C MET A 68 -8.11 3.61 0.07
N VAL A 69 -8.22 2.61 0.95
CA VAL A 69 -9.06 2.67 2.15
C VAL A 69 -8.60 3.80 3.07
N LEU A 70 -7.29 3.90 3.33
CA LEU A 70 -6.73 4.98 4.14
C LEU A 70 -6.98 6.36 3.51
N ASN A 71 -6.89 6.49 2.18
CA ASN A 71 -7.20 7.75 1.51
C ASN A 71 -8.68 8.14 1.60
N ILE A 72 -9.61 7.19 1.78
CA ILE A 72 -11.03 7.50 1.99
C ILE A 72 -11.31 7.84 3.46
N ILE A 73 -10.69 7.10 4.40
CA ILE A 73 -10.96 7.24 5.83
C ILE A 73 -10.25 8.47 6.42
N LEU A 74 -9.00 8.73 6.03
CA LEU A 74 -8.25 9.87 6.53
C LEU A 74 -8.86 11.17 5.97
N PRO A 75 -9.34 12.07 6.84
CA PRO A 75 -9.87 13.35 6.42
C PRO A 75 -8.82 14.06 5.57
N LYS A 76 -9.24 14.67 4.46
CA LYS A 76 -8.36 15.54 3.71
C LYS A 76 -8.03 16.70 4.64
N GLU A 77 -6.74 16.95 4.83
CA GLU A 77 -6.34 18.22 5.45
C GLU A 77 -6.90 19.32 4.55
N GLU A 78 -7.61 20.27 5.14
CA GLU A 78 -8.01 21.49 4.45
C GLU A 78 -6.69 22.17 4.04
N GLU A 79 -6.47 22.25 2.72
CA GLU A 79 -5.43 23.13 2.19
C GLU A 79 -5.79 24.55 2.62
N GLU A 80 -4.94 25.18 3.43
CA GLU A 80 -4.81 26.64 3.41
C GLU A 80 -4.34 27.10 2.02
#